data_AF-A0A948LSW2-F1
#
_entry.id   AF-A0A948LSW2-F1
#
_cell.length_a   1.000
_cell.length_b   1.000
_cell.length_c   1.000
_cell.angle_alpha   90.00
_cell.angle_beta   90.00
_cell.angle_gamma   90.00
#
_symmetry.space_group_name_H-M   'P 1'
#
loop_
_entity.id
_entity.type
_entity.pdbx_description
1 polymer ?
#
loop_
_entity_poly.entity_id
_entity_poly.type
_entity_poly.pdbx_seq_one_letter_code
_entity_poly.pdbx_strand_id
1 'polypeptide(L)'
;MTSLQAKSSGTHVGSMALRLFIEKYQPYLTLHGHIHETVEMSGELKDKIGKTLCLTSGNHNVGEKLAVLIFRLDKAYGAKRIVI
;
A
#
# COMPACT_ATOMS: atom_id res chain seq x y z
N MET A 1 9.45 6.01 6.27
CA MET A 1 9.19 5.02 5.21
C MET A 1 8.00 4.18 5.64
N THR A 2 7.10 3.75 4.74
CA THR A 2 5.96 2.88 5.11
C THR A 2 6.40 1.43 5.23
N SER A 3 5.74 0.64 6.09
CA SER A 3 5.95 -0.82 6.16
C SER A 3 5.60 -1.50 4.83
N LEU A 4 4.72 -0.87 4.04
CA LEU A 4 4.27 -1.34 2.71
C LEU A 4 5.33 -1.25 1.61
N GLN A 5 6.49 -0.63 1.84
CA GLN A 5 7.51 -0.34 0.81
C GLN A 5 8.81 -1.18 0.96
N ALA A 6 8.75 -2.32 1.66
CA ALA A 6 9.88 -3.21 1.87
C ALA A 6 10.00 -4.28 0.76
N LYS A 7 11.21 -4.45 0.19
CA LYS A 7 11.57 -5.60 -0.68
C LYS A 7 11.96 -6.82 0.15
N SER A 8 11.97 -8.00 -0.50
CA SER A 8 12.49 -9.28 0.02
C SER A 8 13.89 -9.23 0.66
N SER A 9 14.73 -8.24 0.32
CA SER A 9 16.05 -8.01 0.92
C SER A 9 16.05 -7.16 2.21
N GLY A 10 14.88 -6.74 2.72
CA GLY A 10 14.77 -5.80 3.84
C GLY A 10 15.14 -4.35 3.47
N THR A 11 15.46 -4.09 2.21
CA THR A 11 15.78 -2.75 1.71
C THR A 11 14.48 -2.00 1.38
N HIS A 12 14.26 -0.86 2.05
CA HIS A 12 13.17 0.05 1.71
C HIS A 12 13.43 0.71 0.37
N VAL A 13 12.56 0.47 -0.62
CA VAL A 13 12.63 1.09 -1.96
C VAL A 13 11.61 2.21 -2.15
N GLY A 14 11.04 2.67 -1.05
CA GLY A 14 10.08 3.76 -1.02
C GLY A 14 10.69 5.11 -1.40
N SER A 15 9.94 5.93 -2.14
CA SER A 15 10.35 7.31 -2.41
C SER A 15 10.27 8.15 -1.13
N MET A 16 11.43 8.66 -0.69
CA MET A 16 11.52 9.59 0.44
C MET A 16 10.71 10.87 0.19
N ALA A 17 10.63 11.32 -1.06
CA ALA A 17 9.79 12.45 -1.45
C ALA A 17 8.29 12.17 -1.22
N LEU A 18 7.81 10.95 -1.51
CA LEU A 18 6.42 10.53 -1.23
C LEU A 18 6.14 10.49 0.27
N ARG A 19 7.09 9.97 1.08
CA ARG A 19 6.97 9.97 2.55
C ARG A 19 6.84 11.40 3.09
N LEU A 20 7.74 12.30 2.67
CA LEU A 20 7.73 13.70 3.09
C LEU A 20 6.45 14.41 2.63
N PHE A 21 5.96 14.12 1.43
CA PHE A 21 4.68 14.63 0.95
C PHE A 21 3.52 14.20 1.86
N ILE A 22 3.44 12.92 2.21
CA ILE A 22 2.39 12.40 3.08
C ILE A 22 2.50 12.99 4.49
N GLU A 23 3.70 13.06 5.06
CA GLU A 23 3.92 13.66 6.39
C GLU A 23 3.56 15.14 6.42
N LYS A 24 3.87 15.89 5.35
CA LYS A 24 3.57 17.32 5.24
C LYS A 24 2.09 17.61 5.06
N TYR A 25 1.45 16.94 4.11
CA TYR A 25 0.07 17.28 3.70
C TYR A 25 -1.00 16.43 4.38
N GLN A 26 -0.61 15.28 4.95
CA GLN A 26 -1.48 14.34 5.66
C GLN A 26 -2.84 14.11 4.95
N PRO A 27 -2.83 13.62 3.69
CA PRO A 27 -4.06 13.31 2.97
C PRO A 27 -4.86 12.23 3.70
N TYR A 28 -6.17 12.17 3.44
CA TYR A 28 -7.03 11.15 4.07
C TYR A 28 -6.61 9.72 3.69
N LEU A 29 -6.30 9.51 2.40
CA LEU A 29 -6.00 8.21 1.82
C LEU A 29 -4.97 8.36 0.70
N THR A 30 -4.06 7.39 0.60
CA THR A 30 -3.13 7.26 -0.53
C THR A 30 -3.21 5.85 -1.10
N LEU A 31 -3.22 5.75 -2.43
CA LEU A 31 -3.21 4.49 -3.17
C LEU A 31 -1.86 4.36 -3.86
N HIS A 32 -1.17 3.25 -3.61
CA HIS A 32 0.16 3.00 -4.14
C HIS A 32 0.12 1.79 -5.08
N GLY A 33 0.83 1.91 -6.20
CA GLY A 33 1.13 0.80 -7.09
C GLY A 33 2.61 0.82 -7.46
N HIS A 34 3.02 -0.14 -8.29
CA HIS A 34 4.25 -0.18 -9.10
C HIS A 34 5.26 -1.30 -8.73
N ILE A 35 5.61 -1.47 -7.48
CA ILE A 35 6.47 -2.55 -6.95
C ILE A 35 5.86 -2.88 -5.59
N HIS A 36 5.82 -4.13 -5.14
CA HIS A 36 5.86 -4.55 -3.73
C HIS A 36 5.34 -5.99 -3.60
N GLU A 37 6.30 -6.90 -3.39
CA GLU A 37 6.18 -8.28 -2.89
C GLU A 37 5.58 -8.34 -1.46
N THR A 38 5.36 -7.18 -0.84
CA THR A 38 5.08 -7.00 0.59
C THR A 38 3.70 -7.49 1.02
N VAL A 39 2.66 -7.41 0.16
CA VAL A 39 1.32 -7.95 0.50
C VAL A 39 1.37 -9.46 0.75
N GLU A 40 2.20 -10.19 0.02
CA GLU A 40 2.33 -11.64 0.18
C GLU A 40 3.30 -12.00 1.33
N MET A 41 4.31 -11.16 1.63
CA MET A 41 5.26 -11.41 2.70
C MET A 41 4.79 -10.98 4.10
N SER A 42 4.13 -9.83 4.23
CA SER A 42 3.63 -9.33 5.53
C SER A 42 2.13 -9.55 5.73
N GLY A 43 1.38 -9.86 4.66
CA GLY A 43 -0.08 -9.90 4.70
C GLY A 43 -0.73 -8.51 4.82
N GLU A 44 0.06 -7.45 4.89
CA GLU A 44 -0.44 -6.10 5.15
C GLU A 44 -0.71 -5.37 3.83
N LEU A 45 -1.98 -5.16 3.52
CA LEU A 45 -2.43 -4.31 2.42
C LEU A 45 -2.65 -2.84 2.84
N LYS A 46 -2.40 -2.54 4.12
CA LYS A 46 -2.68 -1.24 4.76
C LYS A 46 -1.53 -0.86 5.69
N ASP A 47 -1.21 0.43 5.71
CA ASP A 47 -0.30 1.05 6.67
C ASP A 47 -0.80 2.46 6.99
N LYS A 48 -0.28 3.07 8.05
CA LYS A 48 -0.63 4.42 8.46
C LYS A 48 0.61 5.28 8.65
N ILE A 49 0.56 6.47 8.06
CA ILE A 49 1.51 7.54 8.34
C ILE A 49 0.76 8.70 8.99
N GLY A 50 0.87 8.81 10.30
CA GLY A 50 0.04 9.75 11.06
C GLY A 50 -1.44 9.45 10.87
N LYS A 51 -2.20 10.41 10.34
CA LYS A 51 -3.64 10.24 10.03
C LYS A 51 -3.92 9.67 8.63
N THR A 52 -2.89 9.55 7.79
CA THR A 52 -3.06 9.08 6.41
C THR A 52 -3.13 7.56 6.37
N LEU A 53 -4.18 7.01 5.75
CA LEU A 53 -4.23 5.60 5.39
C LEU A 53 -3.49 5.38 4.07
N CYS A 54 -2.58 4.41 4.03
CA CYS A 54 -1.87 4.00 2.82
C CYS A 54 -2.37 2.60 2.43
N LEU A 55 -2.87 2.44 1.20
CA LEU A 55 -3.35 1.16 0.68
C LEU A 55 -2.58 0.75 -0.58
N THR A 56 -2.44 -0.56 -0.79
CA THR A 56 -1.86 -1.14 -2.01
C THR A 56 -2.60 -2.42 -2.41
N SER A 57 -2.79 -2.63 -3.72
CA SER A 57 -3.39 -3.85 -4.25
C SER A 57 -2.39 -4.99 -4.36
N GLY A 58 -1.10 -4.70 -4.54
CA GLY A 58 -0.01 -5.69 -4.73
C GLY A 58 -0.22 -6.60 -5.95
N ASN A 59 0.61 -6.44 -6.99
CA ASN A 59 0.43 -7.14 -8.28
C ASN A 59 1.56 -8.15 -8.63
N HIS A 60 2.56 -8.33 -7.76
CA HIS A 60 3.82 -8.98 -8.17
C HIS A 60 3.71 -10.49 -8.50
N ASN A 61 2.77 -11.24 -7.91
CA ASN A 61 2.69 -12.71 -8.04
C ASN A 61 1.30 -13.26 -8.42
N VAL A 62 0.43 -12.44 -9.00
CA VAL A 62 -0.92 -12.89 -9.40
C VAL A 62 -0.98 -13.47 -10.83
N GLY A 63 0.15 -13.57 -11.52
CA GLY A 63 0.21 -14.08 -12.91
C GLY A 63 -0.58 -13.18 -13.86
N GLU A 64 -1.46 -13.76 -14.67
CA GLU A 64 -2.40 -13.01 -15.53
C GLU A 64 -3.63 -12.46 -14.79
N LYS A 65 -3.75 -12.72 -13.47
CA LYS A 65 -4.89 -12.28 -12.66
C LYS A 65 -4.74 -10.83 -12.21
N LEU A 66 -5.86 -10.19 -11.93
CA LEU A 66 -5.93 -8.80 -11.50
C LEU A 66 -6.21 -8.70 -9.99
N ALA A 67 -5.33 -8.02 -9.26
CA ALA A 67 -5.57 -7.67 -7.86
C ALA A 67 -6.30 -6.32 -7.76
N VAL A 68 -7.44 -6.30 -7.07
CA VAL A 68 -8.31 -5.12 -6.90
C VAL A 68 -8.51 -4.82 -5.43
N LEU A 69 -8.48 -3.52 -5.07
CA LEU A 69 -8.91 -3.05 -3.76
C LEU A 69 -10.36 -2.55 -3.81
N ILE A 70 -11.19 -3.07 -2.91
CA ILE A 70 -12.57 -2.63 -2.71
C ILE A 70 -12.71 -2.04 -1.33
N PHE A 71 -13.15 -0.79 -1.27
CA PHE A 71 -13.43 -0.08 -0.03
C PHE A 71 -14.48 1.01 -0.26
N ARG A 72 -15.12 1.43 0.83
CA ARG A 72 -15.92 2.66 0.83
C ARG A 72 -15.07 3.82 1.31
N LEU A 73 -15.23 4.99 0.70
CA LEU A 73 -14.42 6.16 1.05
C LEU A 73 -14.63 6.60 2.50
N ASP A 74 -15.84 6.50 3.04
CA ASP A 74 -16.15 6.82 4.45
C ASP A 74 -15.62 5.75 5.44
N LYS A 75 -15.25 4.57 4.95
CA LYS A 75 -14.75 3.43 5.75
C LYS A 75 -13.54 2.78 5.08
N ALA A 76 -12.58 3.59 4.64
CA ALA A 76 -11.45 3.12 3.84
C ALA A 76 -10.57 2.09 4.59
N TYR A 77 -10.54 2.13 5.93
CA TYR A 77 -9.85 1.14 6.75
C TYR A 77 -10.41 -0.29 6.55
N GLY A 78 -11.68 -0.42 6.16
CA GLY A 78 -12.33 -1.69 5.84
C GLY A 78 -11.95 -2.26 4.46
N ALA A 79 -10.94 -1.71 3.78
CA ALA A 79 -10.53 -2.16 2.46
C ALA A 79 -10.24 -3.67 2.41
N LYS A 80 -10.70 -4.29 1.33
CA LYS A 80 -10.49 -5.69 1.00
C LYS A 80 -9.73 -5.79 -0.32
N ARG A 81 -8.85 -6.78 -0.41
CA ARG A 81 -8.18 -7.16 -1.66
C ARG A 81 -8.89 -8.37 -2.24
N ILE A 82 -9.19 -8.33 -3.53
CA ILE A 82 -9.66 -9.48 -4.31
C ILE A 82 -8.68 -9.75 -5.46
N VAL A 83 -8.56 -11.00 -5.86
CA VAL A 83 -7.80 -11.40 -7.05
C VAL A 83 -8.78 -12.10 -7.98
N ILE A 84 -8.91 -11.58 -9.21
CA ILE A 84 -9.82 -12.07 -10.24
C ILE A 84 -9.05 -12.54 -11.47
#